data_AF-A0A2E6EQ86-F1
#
_entry.id   AF-A0A2E6EQ86-F1
#
_cell.length_a   1.000
_cell.length_b   1.000
_cell.length_c   1.000
_cell.angle_alpha   90.00
_cell.angle_beta   90.00
_cell.angle_gamma   90.00
#
_symmetry.space_group_name_H-M   'P 1'
#
loop_
_entity.id
_entity.type
_entity.pdbx_description
1 polymer ?
#
loop_
_entity_poly.entity_id
_entity_poly.type
_entity_poly.pdbx_seq_one_letter_code
_entity_poly.pdbx_strand_id
1 'polypeptide(L)'
;DDSADDDDSADDDDSADDDDSAAPVDITEFLPPCQGGVLTAFDVDEVQPPAPDSDGYLVTGPDTIAAVAGSLSALLDGDYQIALGLAALVDYELCSGEGDEYGTALWRPRPLLDGSGTGRTLFAWRSLGARPLILGVPHPWFEAGTLEQGKEAFHELRARALIVSGTHRCANSGESGCSGTTGVCGGDSGAQAFRESDMGHMDFTIYQRIHELLADAYEADWALSLNGMNDDGISISDGTEEAAAAGSAVALIGTALAAAFPGEPVTSCNDYPGAVVYTRVCGTTNTQGRYLNNAAEPCTEAADSASGRFVHLEQSAAIRQQTEQVVQALDSVLP
;
A
#
# COMPACT_ATOMS: atom_id res chain seq x y z
N ASP A 1 76.21 -16.89 -5.07
CA ASP A 1 75.16 -17.59 -5.82
C ASP A 1 73.94 -17.67 -4.91
N ASP A 2 73.40 -16.53 -4.50
CA ASP A 2 72.67 -15.52 -5.30
C ASP A 2 71.47 -16.14 -6.02
N SER A 3 70.29 -15.92 -5.45
CA SER A 3 69.12 -15.40 -6.17
C SER A 3 67.94 -15.29 -5.20
N ALA A 4 67.65 -14.05 -4.82
CA ALA A 4 66.34 -13.60 -4.38
C ALA A 4 65.38 -13.64 -5.57
N ASP A 5 64.10 -13.91 -5.32
CA ASP A 5 62.99 -13.44 -6.15
C ASP A 5 61.80 -13.20 -5.21
N ASP A 6 61.59 -11.91 -4.93
CA ASP A 6 60.38 -11.32 -4.40
C ASP A 6 59.33 -11.32 -5.51
N ASP A 7 58.09 -11.74 -5.21
CA ASP A 7 56.92 -11.37 -6.03
C ASP A 7 55.77 -11.03 -5.08
N ASP A 8 55.69 -9.73 -4.79
CA ASP A 8 54.53 -9.03 -4.26
C ASP A 8 53.49 -8.92 -5.38
N SER A 9 52.35 -9.61 -5.24
CA SER A 9 51.14 -9.31 -5.99
C SER A 9 50.05 -8.92 -4.99
N ALA A 10 49.94 -7.61 -4.75
CA ALA A 10 48.78 -6.99 -4.13
C ALA A 10 47.62 -7.06 -5.13
N ASP A 11 46.64 -7.91 -4.85
CA ASP A 11 45.33 -7.84 -5.46
C ASP A 11 44.52 -6.79 -4.67
N ASP A 12 44.52 -5.57 -5.22
CA ASP A 12 43.61 -4.51 -4.85
C ASP A 12 42.19 -4.92 -5.32
N ASP A 13 41.41 -5.53 -4.43
CA ASP A 13 39.97 -5.68 -4.59
C ASP A 13 39.32 -4.29 -4.35
N ASP A 14 39.22 -3.51 -5.43
CA ASP A 14 38.31 -2.36 -5.55
C ASP A 14 36.87 -2.87 -5.45
N SER A 15 36.36 -2.99 -4.21
CA SER A 15 34.93 -3.06 -3.95
C SER A 15 34.34 -1.68 -4.26
N ALA A 16 33.95 -1.49 -5.51
CA ALA A 16 33.03 -0.44 -5.89
C ALA A 16 31.69 -0.71 -5.18
N ASP A 17 31.55 -0.13 -4.00
CA ASP A 17 30.26 0.18 -3.39
C ASP A 17 29.57 1.22 -4.29
N ASP A 18 29.04 0.76 -5.43
CA ASP A 18 28.06 1.50 -6.20
C ASP A 18 26.76 1.51 -5.38
N ASP A 19 26.71 2.42 -4.41
CA ASP A 19 25.47 2.90 -3.80
C ASP A 19 24.69 3.67 -4.88
N ASP A 20 24.12 2.89 -5.80
CA ASP A 20 23.30 3.34 -6.93
C ASP A 20 21.89 3.72 -6.44
N SER A 21 21.83 4.49 -5.35
CA SER A 21 20.63 5.22 -4.97
C SER A 21 20.46 6.35 -5.98
N ALA A 22 19.86 6.00 -7.12
CA ALA A 22 19.59 6.92 -8.22
C ALA A 22 19.03 8.23 -7.64
N ALA A 23 19.77 9.32 -7.86
CA ALA A 23 19.40 10.63 -7.36
C ALA A 23 17.95 10.92 -7.80
N PRO A 24 17.10 11.50 -6.92
CA PRO A 24 15.69 11.66 -7.22
C PRO A 24 15.51 12.50 -8.49
N VAL A 25 14.86 11.92 -9.49
CA VAL A 25 14.69 12.52 -10.82
C VAL A 25 13.40 13.32 -10.89
N ASP A 26 13.47 14.51 -11.47
CA ASP A 26 12.29 15.27 -11.81
C ASP A 26 11.54 14.60 -12.97
N ILE A 27 10.47 13.87 -12.63
CA ILE A 27 9.62 13.17 -13.59
C ILE A 27 8.75 14.11 -14.45
N THR A 28 8.61 15.38 -14.08
CA THR A 28 7.71 16.31 -14.78
C THR A 28 8.23 16.74 -16.15
N GLU A 29 9.52 16.55 -16.42
CA GLU A 29 10.08 16.75 -17.77
C GLU A 29 9.75 15.59 -18.72
N PHE A 30 9.33 14.43 -18.19
CA PHE A 30 9.19 13.19 -18.95
C PHE A 30 7.76 12.66 -19.02
N LEU A 31 6.93 12.97 -18.03
CA LEU A 31 5.53 12.58 -17.99
C LEU A 31 4.63 13.75 -18.41
N PRO A 32 3.49 13.48 -19.06
CA PRO A 32 2.49 14.52 -19.30
C PRO A 32 1.84 14.95 -17.98
N PRO A 33 1.41 16.23 -17.85
CA PRO A 33 0.69 16.66 -16.66
C PRO A 33 -0.65 15.95 -16.55
N CYS A 34 -1.06 15.64 -15.32
CA CYS A 34 -2.36 15.03 -15.07
C CYS A 34 -3.50 15.98 -15.46
N GLN A 35 -4.57 15.43 -16.04
CA GLN A 35 -5.82 16.18 -16.14
C GLN A 35 -6.48 16.22 -14.76
N GLY A 36 -6.41 17.38 -14.10
CA GLY A 36 -6.83 17.56 -12.71
C GLY A 36 -5.66 17.34 -11.74
N GLY A 37 -5.95 17.33 -10.43
CA GLY A 37 -4.97 16.97 -9.40
C GLY A 37 -4.81 15.46 -9.26
N VAL A 38 -3.63 15.01 -8.83
CA VAL A 38 -3.34 13.62 -8.50
C VAL A 38 -4.32 13.11 -7.43
N LEU A 39 -4.52 13.86 -6.36
CA LEU A 39 -5.43 13.49 -5.28
C LEU A 39 -6.90 13.54 -5.68
N THR A 40 -7.29 14.47 -6.55
CA THR A 40 -8.65 14.55 -7.10
C THR A 40 -8.98 13.32 -7.94
N ALA A 41 -7.99 12.70 -8.61
CA ALA A 41 -8.24 11.48 -9.40
C ALA A 41 -8.70 10.28 -8.57
N PHE A 42 -8.55 10.34 -7.24
CA PHE A 42 -9.08 9.32 -6.34
C PHE A 42 -10.50 9.61 -5.85
N ASP A 43 -11.08 10.77 -6.18
CA ASP A 43 -12.43 11.12 -5.75
C ASP A 43 -13.46 10.16 -6.35
N VAL A 44 -14.54 9.88 -5.60
CA VAL A 44 -15.58 8.92 -6.01
C VAL A 44 -16.18 9.24 -7.39
N ASP A 45 -16.26 10.53 -7.73
CA ASP A 45 -16.79 10.99 -9.02
C ASP A 45 -15.84 10.72 -10.19
N GLU A 46 -14.53 10.64 -9.94
CA GLU A 46 -13.50 10.29 -10.93
C GLU A 46 -13.35 8.77 -11.06
N VAL A 47 -13.39 8.04 -9.94
CA VAL A 47 -13.20 6.59 -9.91
C VAL A 47 -14.44 5.83 -10.38
N GLN A 48 -15.64 6.32 -10.03
CA GLN A 48 -16.92 5.64 -10.30
C GLN A 48 -16.89 4.16 -9.87
N PRO A 49 -16.59 3.86 -8.59
CA PRO A 49 -16.31 2.49 -8.14
C PRO A 49 -17.54 1.59 -8.31
N PRO A 50 -17.36 0.33 -8.76
CA PRO A 50 -18.43 -0.65 -8.80
C PRO A 50 -19.12 -0.80 -7.44
N ALA A 51 -20.45 -0.74 -7.45
CA ALA A 51 -21.28 -0.87 -6.26
C ALA A 51 -21.24 -2.30 -5.69
N PRO A 52 -21.58 -2.51 -4.40
CA PRO A 52 -21.77 -3.85 -3.85
C PRO A 52 -22.74 -4.67 -4.69
N ASP A 53 -22.42 -5.95 -4.89
CA ASP A 53 -23.23 -6.95 -5.61
C ASP A 53 -23.60 -6.55 -7.05
N SER A 54 -22.78 -5.70 -7.69
CA SER A 54 -22.99 -5.28 -9.08
C SER A 54 -22.35 -6.21 -10.11
N ASP A 55 -21.42 -7.07 -9.67
CA ASP A 55 -20.46 -7.78 -10.53
C ASP A 55 -19.73 -6.84 -11.52
N GLY A 56 -19.59 -5.56 -11.13
CA GLY A 56 -19.04 -4.50 -11.96
C GLY A 56 -17.51 -4.36 -11.88
N TYR A 57 -16.84 -5.05 -10.96
CA TYR A 57 -15.37 -5.06 -10.94
C TYR A 57 -14.84 -5.87 -12.12
N LEU A 58 -14.05 -5.22 -12.96
CA LEU A 58 -13.36 -5.87 -14.06
C LEU A 58 -12.11 -6.58 -13.55
N VAL A 59 -12.29 -7.86 -13.23
CA VAL A 59 -11.20 -8.76 -12.83
C VAL A 59 -10.03 -8.63 -13.81
N THR A 60 -8.86 -8.31 -13.25
CA THR A 60 -7.69 -8.01 -14.05
C THR A 60 -6.99 -9.28 -14.51
N GLY A 61 -6.79 -9.44 -15.83
CA GLY A 61 -6.02 -10.55 -16.37
C GLY A 61 -4.49 -10.38 -16.20
N PRO A 62 -3.70 -11.46 -16.35
CA PRO A 62 -2.24 -11.44 -16.20
C PRO A 62 -1.54 -10.37 -17.03
N ASP A 63 -1.96 -10.19 -18.29
CA ASP A 63 -1.33 -9.22 -19.19
C ASP A 63 -1.53 -7.78 -18.71
N THR A 64 -2.70 -7.45 -18.16
CA THR A 64 -2.95 -6.12 -17.59
C THR A 64 -2.15 -5.90 -16.31
N ILE A 65 -2.07 -6.89 -15.41
CA ILE A 65 -1.22 -6.79 -14.22
C ILE A 65 0.24 -6.58 -14.62
N ALA A 66 0.74 -7.40 -15.56
CA ALA A 66 2.12 -7.33 -16.03
C ALA A 66 2.44 -5.99 -16.71
N ALA A 67 1.53 -5.43 -17.49
CA ALA A 67 1.73 -4.13 -18.15
C ALA A 67 1.76 -2.97 -17.13
N VAL A 68 0.85 -2.93 -16.15
CA VAL A 68 0.86 -1.88 -15.12
C VAL A 68 2.09 -2.01 -14.21
N ALA A 69 2.43 -3.24 -13.81
CA ALA A 69 3.64 -3.54 -13.04
C ALA A 69 4.92 -3.13 -13.80
N GLY A 70 5.03 -3.52 -15.07
CA GLY A 70 6.15 -3.13 -15.92
C GLY A 70 6.21 -1.64 -16.19
N SER A 71 5.06 -0.95 -16.20
CA SER A 71 5.00 0.52 -16.29
C SER A 71 5.63 1.17 -15.06
N LEU A 72 5.32 0.69 -13.85
CA LEU A 72 5.96 1.16 -12.61
C LEU A 72 7.46 0.85 -12.62
N SER A 73 7.87 -0.39 -12.90
CA SER A 73 9.30 -0.75 -12.93
C SER A 73 10.08 0.11 -13.92
N ALA A 74 9.56 0.29 -15.15
CA ALA A 74 10.19 1.16 -16.13
C ALA A 74 10.27 2.62 -15.66
N LEU A 75 9.27 3.13 -14.90
CA LEU A 75 9.36 4.47 -14.33
C LEU A 75 10.49 4.55 -13.28
N LEU A 76 10.60 3.55 -12.40
CA LEU A 76 11.63 3.48 -11.37
C LEU A 76 13.04 3.38 -11.97
N ASP A 77 13.17 2.71 -13.11
CA ASP A 77 14.42 2.58 -13.87
C ASP A 77 14.75 3.82 -14.73
N GLY A 78 13.87 4.83 -14.77
CA GLY A 78 14.04 6.04 -15.58
C GLY A 78 13.68 5.87 -17.08
N ASP A 79 13.09 4.74 -17.46
CA ASP A 79 12.62 4.41 -18.80
C ASP A 79 11.20 4.95 -19.07
N TYR A 80 11.03 6.26 -18.98
CA TYR A 80 9.72 6.95 -19.03
C TYR A 80 8.88 6.63 -20.28
N GLN A 81 9.51 6.43 -21.43
CA GLN A 81 8.81 6.09 -22.67
C GLN A 81 8.22 4.67 -22.63
N ILE A 82 8.94 3.73 -22.02
CA ILE A 82 8.45 2.36 -21.80
C ILE A 82 7.33 2.41 -20.76
N ALA A 83 7.50 3.17 -19.68
CA ALA A 83 6.49 3.36 -18.65
C ALA A 83 5.16 3.84 -19.24
N LEU A 84 5.19 4.91 -20.04
CA LEU A 84 4.01 5.46 -20.73
C LEU A 84 3.39 4.46 -21.71
N GLY A 85 4.21 3.76 -22.50
CA GLY A 85 3.75 2.78 -23.48
C GLY A 85 3.02 1.60 -22.84
N LEU A 86 3.55 1.06 -21.73
CA LEU A 86 2.97 -0.06 -21.01
C LEU A 86 1.67 0.31 -20.29
N ALA A 87 1.59 1.49 -19.67
CA ALA A 87 0.33 1.97 -19.08
C ALA A 87 -0.76 2.13 -20.16
N ALA A 88 -0.43 2.81 -21.26
CA ALA A 88 -1.37 3.08 -22.34
C ALA A 88 -1.87 1.80 -23.04
N LEU A 89 -1.05 0.74 -23.10
CA LEU A 89 -1.41 -0.55 -23.70
C LEU A 89 -2.64 -1.19 -23.04
N VAL A 90 -2.89 -0.88 -21.77
CA VAL A 90 -3.94 -1.51 -20.95
C VAL A 90 -4.94 -0.51 -20.40
N ASP A 91 -5.11 0.60 -21.13
CA ASP A 91 -6.02 1.70 -20.82
C ASP A 91 -5.78 2.35 -19.47
N TYR A 92 -4.51 2.41 -19.03
CA TYR A 92 -4.08 3.27 -17.93
C TYR A 92 -3.53 4.58 -18.47
N GLU A 93 -3.86 5.66 -17.78
CA GLU A 93 -3.16 6.93 -17.89
C GLU A 93 -2.02 6.95 -16.86
N LEU A 94 -0.83 7.33 -17.33
CA LEU A 94 0.31 7.68 -16.51
C LEU A 94 0.61 9.17 -16.75
N CYS A 95 0.61 9.96 -15.68
CA CYS A 95 0.82 11.40 -15.72
C CYS A 95 1.56 11.89 -14.47
N SER A 96 2.04 13.13 -14.47
CA SER A 96 2.65 13.78 -13.30
C SER A 96 1.79 14.92 -12.75
N GLY A 97 1.77 15.07 -11.43
CA GLY A 97 1.17 16.20 -10.73
C GLY A 97 1.91 17.51 -10.96
N GLU A 98 1.20 18.62 -10.79
CA GLU A 98 1.72 19.98 -10.88
C GLU A 98 1.53 20.71 -9.53
N GLY A 99 2.14 21.88 -9.36
CA GLY A 99 1.92 22.71 -8.18
C GLY A 99 2.41 22.06 -6.88
N ASP A 100 1.51 21.88 -5.92
CA ASP A 100 1.76 21.21 -4.64
C ASP A 100 1.95 19.68 -4.78
N GLU A 101 1.51 19.10 -5.89
CA GLU A 101 1.68 17.68 -6.22
C GLU A 101 2.90 17.41 -7.12
N TYR A 102 3.72 18.43 -7.37
CA TYR A 102 4.93 18.32 -8.18
C TYR A 102 5.84 17.15 -7.74
N GLY A 103 6.35 16.41 -8.72
CA GLY A 103 7.15 15.22 -8.49
C GLY A 103 6.35 13.97 -8.12
N THR A 104 5.02 13.98 -8.29
CA THR A 104 4.15 12.82 -8.05
C THR A 104 3.67 12.25 -9.39
N ALA A 105 3.88 10.95 -9.64
CA ALA A 105 3.28 10.22 -10.74
C ALA A 105 1.93 9.62 -10.31
N LEU A 106 0.98 9.55 -11.22
CA LEU A 106 -0.33 8.91 -11.04
C LEU A 106 -0.56 7.87 -12.13
N TRP A 107 -1.00 6.67 -11.73
CA TRP A 107 -1.59 5.67 -12.60
C TRP A 107 -3.07 5.56 -12.30
N ARG A 108 -3.91 5.86 -13.31
CA ARG A 108 -5.35 5.66 -13.22
C ARG A 108 -5.90 4.87 -14.41
N PRO A 109 -6.78 3.88 -14.20
CA PRO A 109 -7.50 3.26 -15.30
C PRO A 109 -8.43 4.29 -15.94
N ARG A 110 -8.53 4.27 -17.27
CA ARG A 110 -9.54 5.07 -17.97
C ARG A 110 -10.94 4.49 -17.72
N PRO A 111 -11.98 5.33 -17.59
CA PRO A 111 -13.35 4.87 -17.53
C PRO A 111 -13.73 4.07 -18.78
N LEU A 112 -14.77 3.24 -18.64
CA LEU A 112 -15.40 2.54 -19.76
C LEU A 112 -16.12 3.54 -20.69
N LEU A 113 -16.48 3.06 -21.88
CA LEU A 113 -17.13 3.91 -22.91
C LEU A 113 -18.46 4.52 -22.46
N ASP A 114 -19.14 3.91 -21.49
CA ASP A 114 -20.38 4.42 -20.90
C ASP A 114 -20.12 5.37 -19.70
N GLY A 115 -18.85 5.64 -19.39
CA GLY A 115 -18.41 6.48 -18.28
C GLY A 115 -18.30 5.76 -16.94
N SER A 116 -18.62 4.47 -16.85
CA SER A 116 -18.48 3.72 -15.61
C SER A 116 -17.01 3.39 -15.28
N GLY A 117 -16.71 3.28 -13.99
CA GLY A 117 -15.39 2.88 -13.51
C GLY A 117 -15.12 1.41 -13.74
N THR A 118 -13.84 1.06 -13.89
CA THR A 118 -13.41 -0.33 -14.12
C THR A 118 -13.32 -1.16 -12.84
N GLY A 119 -13.28 -0.49 -11.68
CA GLY A 119 -12.97 -1.11 -10.40
C GLY A 119 -11.48 -1.43 -10.18
N ARG A 120 -10.60 -1.16 -11.14
CA ARG A 120 -9.17 -1.46 -11.03
C ARG A 120 -8.46 -0.45 -10.13
N THR A 121 -7.37 -0.89 -9.49
CA THR A 121 -6.51 -0.09 -8.62
C THR A 121 -6.01 1.19 -9.30
N LEU A 122 -6.00 2.28 -8.55
CA LEU A 122 -5.29 3.50 -8.90
C LEU A 122 -4.18 3.72 -7.86
N PHE A 123 -3.05 4.29 -8.26
CA PHE A 123 -1.97 4.55 -7.33
C PHE A 123 -1.13 5.76 -7.73
N ALA A 124 -0.56 6.40 -6.72
CA ALA A 124 0.36 7.52 -6.87
C ALA A 124 1.72 7.16 -6.28
N TRP A 125 2.80 7.69 -6.88
CA TRP A 125 4.17 7.52 -6.41
C TRP A 125 4.91 8.86 -6.43
N ARG A 126 5.65 9.16 -5.37
CA ARG A 126 6.38 10.42 -5.21
C ARG A 126 7.87 10.20 -5.46
N SER A 127 8.37 10.81 -6.54
CA SER A 127 9.79 10.81 -6.92
C SER A 127 10.65 11.73 -6.03
N LEU A 128 10.08 12.85 -5.58
CA LEU A 128 10.82 13.94 -4.93
C LEU A 128 10.37 14.19 -3.49
N GLY A 129 11.34 14.12 -2.57
CA GLY A 129 11.14 14.39 -1.14
C GLY A 129 10.09 13.48 -0.50
N ALA A 130 10.02 12.22 -0.93
CA ALA A 130 9.20 11.21 -0.29
C ALA A 130 9.76 10.84 1.08
N ARG A 131 8.87 10.65 2.05
CA ARG A 131 9.16 9.98 3.32
C ARG A 131 8.91 8.48 3.21
N PRO A 132 9.56 7.65 4.03
CA PRO A 132 9.57 6.19 3.89
C PRO A 132 8.24 5.53 4.34
N LEU A 133 7.17 5.83 3.61
CA LEU A 133 5.81 5.40 3.88
C LEU A 133 5.06 5.05 2.59
N ILE A 134 4.54 3.83 2.53
CA ILE A 134 3.62 3.34 1.51
C ILE A 134 2.24 3.20 2.16
N LEU A 135 1.25 3.90 1.63
CA LEU A 135 -0.13 3.86 2.12
C LEU A 135 -0.98 2.94 1.25
N GLY A 136 -1.63 1.97 1.88
CA GLY A 136 -2.62 1.11 1.25
C GLY A 136 -4.02 1.42 1.75
N VAL A 137 -4.98 1.61 0.85
CA VAL A 137 -6.41 1.75 1.16
C VAL A 137 -7.18 0.66 0.39
N PRO A 138 -7.33 -0.55 0.96
CA PRO A 138 -7.92 -1.69 0.26
C PRO A 138 -9.45 -1.60 0.16
N HIS A 139 -10.13 -0.89 1.07
CA HIS A 139 -11.60 -0.83 1.12
C HIS A 139 -12.21 0.59 1.16
N PRO A 140 -11.74 1.55 0.35
CA PRO A 140 -12.14 2.97 0.42
C PRO A 140 -13.65 3.19 0.27
N TRP A 141 -14.33 2.34 -0.49
CA TRP A 141 -15.75 2.47 -0.82
C TRP A 141 -16.69 1.70 0.12
N PHE A 142 -16.13 0.86 0.99
CA PHE A 142 -16.88 0.14 2.03
C PHE A 142 -16.63 0.79 3.39
N GLU A 143 -15.37 1.14 3.67
CA GLU A 143 -14.91 1.71 4.93
C GLU A 143 -14.80 3.24 4.81
N ALA A 144 -15.94 3.92 4.83
CA ALA A 144 -16.04 5.38 4.71
C ALA A 144 -14.99 6.13 5.56
N GLY A 145 -14.35 7.14 4.95
CA GLY A 145 -13.33 7.98 5.57
C GLY A 145 -11.89 7.45 5.43
N THR A 146 -11.67 6.16 5.13
CA THR A 146 -10.31 5.64 4.91
C THR A 146 -9.63 6.26 3.69
N LEU A 147 -10.38 6.54 2.62
CA LEU A 147 -9.85 7.23 1.45
C LEU A 147 -9.35 8.64 1.78
N GLU A 148 -10.18 9.47 2.42
CA GLU A 148 -9.81 10.84 2.73
C GLU A 148 -8.64 10.89 3.72
N GLN A 149 -8.61 9.96 4.68
CA GLN A 149 -7.46 9.81 5.56
C GLN A 149 -6.19 9.40 4.80
N GLY A 150 -6.30 8.48 3.83
CA GLY A 150 -5.18 8.09 2.97
C GLY A 150 -4.66 9.22 2.09
N LYS A 151 -5.56 10.01 1.49
CA LYS A 151 -5.20 11.20 0.69
C LYS A 151 -4.51 12.26 1.54
N GLU A 152 -5.05 12.57 2.72
CA GLU A 152 -4.45 13.55 3.64
C GLU A 152 -3.08 13.06 4.12
N ALA A 153 -2.97 11.80 4.56
CA ALA A 153 -1.69 11.23 4.99
C ALA A 153 -0.65 11.23 3.86
N PHE A 154 -1.07 10.93 2.62
CA PHE A 154 -0.17 10.97 1.47
C PHE A 154 0.37 12.38 1.20
N HIS A 155 -0.49 13.39 1.32
CA HIS A 155 -0.12 14.79 1.15
C HIS A 155 0.77 15.28 2.30
N GLU A 156 0.24 15.29 3.52
CA GLU A 156 0.86 15.93 4.69
C GLU A 156 2.15 15.23 5.12
N LEU A 157 2.17 13.89 5.05
CA LEU A 157 3.35 13.12 5.43
C LEU A 157 4.32 12.95 4.26
N ARG A 158 4.00 13.50 3.08
CA ARG A 158 4.77 13.31 1.85
C ARG A 158 5.10 11.83 1.62
N ALA A 159 4.10 10.97 1.82
CA ALA A 159 4.29 9.52 1.70
C ALA A 159 4.82 9.18 0.30
N ARG A 160 5.62 8.12 0.22
CA ARG A 160 6.21 7.66 -1.04
C ARG A 160 5.17 7.16 -2.02
N ALA A 161 4.14 6.47 -1.53
CA ALA A 161 3.09 5.96 -2.39
C ALA A 161 1.72 5.93 -1.70
N LEU A 162 0.68 6.02 -2.52
CA LEU A 162 -0.71 5.80 -2.13
C LEU A 162 -1.32 4.79 -3.12
N ILE A 163 -1.78 3.65 -2.62
CA ILE A 163 -2.37 2.56 -3.41
C ILE A 163 -3.82 2.40 -2.97
N VAL A 164 -4.76 2.61 -3.88
CA VAL A 164 -6.20 2.64 -3.57
C VAL A 164 -6.94 1.62 -4.43
N SER A 165 -7.74 0.77 -3.78
CA SER A 165 -8.66 -0.11 -4.50
C SER A 165 -9.67 0.72 -5.29
N GLY A 166 -9.86 0.41 -6.58
CA GLY A 166 -10.88 1.05 -7.40
C GLY A 166 -12.28 0.48 -7.20
N THR A 167 -12.45 -0.57 -6.38
CA THR A 167 -13.70 -1.32 -6.28
C THR A 167 -14.18 -1.54 -4.86
N HIS A 168 -15.50 -1.56 -4.67
CA HIS A 168 -16.10 -1.98 -3.41
C HIS A 168 -15.72 -3.44 -3.12
N ARG A 169 -15.30 -3.77 -1.89
CA ARG A 169 -14.81 -5.12 -1.55
C ARG A 169 -15.84 -6.24 -1.79
N CYS A 170 -17.12 -5.88 -1.76
CA CYS A 170 -18.25 -6.75 -2.09
C CYS A 170 -18.82 -6.56 -3.50
N ALA A 171 -18.08 -5.99 -4.46
CA ALA A 171 -18.62 -5.71 -5.79
C ALA A 171 -18.95 -6.98 -6.58
N ASN A 172 -18.07 -7.99 -6.54
CA ASN A 172 -18.23 -9.22 -7.30
C ASN A 172 -18.59 -10.40 -6.39
N SER A 173 -19.28 -11.38 -6.96
CA SER A 173 -19.66 -12.63 -6.29
C SER A 173 -18.59 -13.73 -6.36
N GLY A 174 -17.59 -13.60 -7.24
CA GLY A 174 -16.45 -14.52 -7.34
C GLY A 174 -15.61 -14.57 -6.07
N GLU A 175 -15.08 -15.75 -5.74
CA GLU A 175 -14.20 -15.96 -4.58
C GLU A 175 -12.75 -15.56 -4.92
N SER A 176 -12.01 -15.01 -3.96
CA SER A 176 -10.61 -14.59 -4.18
C SER A 176 -9.64 -15.76 -4.29
N GLY A 177 -10.00 -16.95 -3.78
CA GLY A 177 -9.12 -18.11 -3.70
C GLY A 177 -8.13 -18.09 -2.52
N CYS A 178 -8.01 -16.98 -1.81
CA CYS A 178 -7.13 -16.84 -0.64
C CYS A 178 -7.77 -17.34 0.66
N SER A 179 -6.93 -17.74 1.61
CA SER A 179 -7.37 -18.34 2.87
C SER A 179 -8.03 -17.33 3.80
N GLY A 180 -9.03 -17.81 4.53
CA GLY A 180 -9.79 -17.03 5.50
C GLY A 180 -11.23 -16.81 5.08
N THR A 181 -12.00 -16.16 5.95
CA THR A 181 -13.43 -15.93 5.73
C THR A 181 -13.87 -14.61 6.35
N THR A 182 -14.93 -14.02 5.82
CA THR A 182 -15.55 -12.80 6.32
C THR A 182 -17.06 -12.92 6.41
N GLY A 183 -17.70 -12.20 7.33
CA GLY A 183 -19.16 -12.02 7.36
C GLY A 183 -19.64 -10.75 6.64
N VAL A 184 -18.72 -9.95 6.08
CA VAL A 184 -19.01 -8.58 5.61
C VAL A 184 -19.91 -8.57 4.37
N CYS A 185 -19.62 -9.41 3.38
CA CYS A 185 -20.31 -9.34 2.10
C CYS A 185 -21.48 -10.33 1.96
N GLY A 186 -21.82 -11.10 2.99
CA GLY A 186 -22.81 -12.19 2.91
C GLY A 186 -24.17 -11.86 3.53
N GLY A 187 -24.29 -10.70 4.18
CA GLY A 187 -25.43 -10.42 5.06
C GLY A 187 -25.54 -11.47 6.17
N ASP A 188 -26.76 -11.97 6.44
CA ASP A 188 -27.04 -12.93 7.52
C ASP A 188 -26.56 -14.37 7.23
N SER A 189 -25.88 -14.62 6.11
CA SER A 189 -25.52 -15.98 5.67
C SER A 189 -24.27 -16.58 6.35
N GLY A 190 -23.68 -15.86 7.31
CA GLY A 190 -22.53 -16.33 8.08
C GLY A 190 -21.19 -16.03 7.41
N ALA A 191 -20.12 -16.68 7.87
CA ALA A 191 -18.79 -16.50 7.32
C ALA A 191 -18.65 -17.18 5.95
N GLN A 192 -18.13 -16.44 4.98
CA GLN A 192 -17.92 -16.87 3.59
C GLN A 192 -16.49 -16.54 3.14
N ALA A 193 -16.03 -17.15 2.05
CA ALA A 193 -14.75 -16.80 1.45
C ALA A 193 -14.68 -15.29 1.11
N PHE A 194 -13.47 -14.75 1.10
CA PHE A 194 -13.27 -13.40 0.57
C PHE A 194 -13.64 -13.34 -0.91
N ARG A 195 -14.15 -12.20 -1.35
CA ARG A 195 -14.54 -11.98 -2.75
C ARG A 195 -13.32 -11.53 -3.56
N GLU A 196 -13.29 -11.81 -4.85
CA GLU A 196 -12.23 -11.37 -5.76
C GLU A 196 -12.08 -9.84 -5.85
N SER A 197 -13.12 -9.09 -5.47
CA SER A 197 -13.10 -7.63 -5.34
C SER A 197 -12.53 -7.12 -4.00
N ASP A 198 -12.21 -8.01 -3.06
CA ASP A 198 -11.61 -7.68 -1.75
C ASP A 198 -10.08 -7.59 -1.87
N MET A 199 -9.58 -6.39 -2.20
CA MET A 199 -8.16 -6.18 -2.51
C MET A 199 -7.21 -6.46 -1.34
N GLY A 200 -7.70 -6.46 -0.09
CA GLY A 200 -6.90 -6.82 1.08
C GLY A 200 -6.67 -8.33 1.21
N HIS A 201 -7.39 -9.14 0.46
CA HIS A 201 -7.45 -10.61 0.60
C HIS A 201 -7.37 -11.33 -0.76
N MET A 202 -6.58 -10.76 -1.68
CA MET A 202 -6.36 -11.31 -3.02
C MET A 202 -4.93 -11.02 -3.50
N ASP A 203 -4.21 -12.06 -3.94
CA ASP A 203 -2.80 -12.02 -4.33
C ASP A 203 -2.58 -11.70 -5.82
N PHE A 204 -3.60 -11.90 -6.64
CA PHE A 204 -3.55 -11.70 -8.08
C PHE A 204 -4.25 -10.42 -8.53
N THR A 205 -3.83 -9.27 -8.00
CA THR A 205 -4.36 -7.94 -8.35
C THR A 205 -3.27 -6.96 -8.77
N ILE A 206 -3.67 -5.86 -9.41
CA ILE A 206 -2.81 -4.67 -9.55
C ILE A 206 -2.46 -4.12 -8.15
N TYR A 207 -3.41 -4.12 -7.21
CA TYR A 207 -3.20 -3.65 -5.83
C TYR A 207 -2.04 -4.37 -5.16
N GLN A 208 -2.09 -5.70 -5.11
CA GLN A 208 -1.04 -6.55 -4.57
C GLN A 208 0.25 -6.35 -5.34
N ARG A 209 0.22 -6.42 -6.68
CA ARG A 209 1.46 -6.37 -7.46
C ARG A 209 2.21 -5.05 -7.31
N ILE A 210 1.50 -3.93 -7.23
CA ILE A 210 2.10 -2.62 -7.00
C ILE A 210 2.60 -2.49 -5.56
N HIS A 211 1.87 -3.04 -4.58
CA HIS A 211 2.36 -3.12 -3.21
C HIS A 211 3.70 -3.84 -3.12
N GLU A 212 3.81 -5.03 -3.72
CA GLU A 212 5.05 -5.81 -3.75
C GLU A 212 6.20 -5.04 -4.39
N LEU A 213 5.99 -4.49 -5.59
CA LEU A 213 7.04 -3.76 -6.32
C LEU A 213 7.56 -2.55 -5.53
N LEU A 214 6.68 -1.80 -4.89
CA LEU A 214 7.08 -0.66 -4.07
C LEU A 214 7.75 -1.10 -2.77
N ALA A 215 7.26 -2.16 -2.12
CA ALA A 215 7.85 -2.72 -0.92
C ALA A 215 9.27 -3.25 -1.16
N ASP A 216 9.50 -3.87 -2.31
CA ASP A 216 10.81 -4.40 -2.73
C ASP A 216 11.76 -3.27 -3.14
N ALA A 217 11.27 -2.30 -3.92
CA ALA A 217 12.10 -1.15 -4.35
C ALA A 217 12.52 -0.25 -3.18
N TYR A 218 11.78 -0.27 -2.08
CA TYR A 218 12.01 0.58 -0.92
C TYR A 218 12.00 -0.22 0.38
N GLU A 219 13.03 -1.05 0.57
CA GLU A 219 13.13 -1.98 1.71
C GLU A 219 13.12 -1.32 3.10
N ALA A 220 13.42 -0.03 3.19
CA ALA A 220 13.36 0.74 4.43
C ALA A 220 11.97 1.34 4.72
N ASP A 221 11.08 1.38 3.73
CA ASP A 221 9.77 1.99 3.87
C ASP A 221 8.82 1.12 4.72
N TRP A 222 8.01 1.80 5.52
CA TRP A 222 6.88 1.19 6.21
C TRP A 222 5.68 1.12 5.27
N ALA A 223 4.89 0.05 5.36
CA ALA A 223 3.64 -0.08 4.62
C ALA A 223 2.46 -0.11 5.60
N LEU A 224 1.60 0.90 5.49
CA LEU A 224 0.43 1.09 6.36
C LEU A 224 -0.85 0.80 5.57
N SER A 225 -1.58 -0.25 5.95
CA SER A 225 -2.90 -0.56 5.43
C SER A 225 -3.97 0.11 6.30
N LEU A 226 -4.65 1.11 5.76
CA LEU A 226 -5.74 1.84 6.42
C LEU A 226 -7.06 1.12 6.23
N ASN A 227 -7.66 0.69 7.33
CA ASN A 227 -8.93 -0.02 7.36
C ASN A 227 -9.89 0.60 8.38
N GLY A 228 -11.15 0.23 8.24
CA GLY A 228 -12.23 0.61 9.14
C GLY A 228 -12.90 -0.58 9.81
N MET A 229 -13.19 -0.42 11.10
CA MET A 229 -13.94 -1.41 11.89
C MET A 229 -15.20 -0.81 12.51
N ASN A 230 -16.10 -1.70 12.96
CA ASN A 230 -17.33 -1.32 13.68
C ASN A 230 -17.11 -1.13 15.18
N ASP A 231 -16.05 -1.71 15.74
CA ASP A 231 -15.70 -1.54 17.15
C ASP A 231 -15.14 -0.13 17.43
N ASP A 232 -15.21 0.30 18.69
CA ASP A 232 -14.72 1.61 19.13
C ASP A 232 -13.17 1.69 19.09
N GLY A 233 -12.66 2.93 18.94
CA GLY A 233 -11.23 3.25 18.97
C GLY A 233 -10.40 2.68 17.80
N ILE A 234 -9.24 2.13 18.13
CA ILE A 234 -8.17 1.73 17.19
C ILE A 234 -7.69 0.32 17.50
N SER A 235 -7.53 -0.54 16.49
CA SER A 235 -6.75 -1.77 16.58
C SER A 235 -5.57 -1.69 15.62
N ILE A 236 -4.38 -2.00 16.11
CA ILE A 236 -3.15 -2.01 15.31
C ILE A 236 -2.50 -3.39 15.36
N SER A 237 -1.91 -3.80 14.25
CA SER A 237 -1.21 -5.08 14.13
C SER A 237 -0.10 -4.98 13.09
N ASP A 238 0.94 -5.80 13.20
CA ASP A 238 1.93 -6.03 12.15
C ASP A 238 1.55 -7.17 11.18
N GLY A 239 0.29 -7.61 11.21
CA GLY A 239 -0.20 -8.75 10.42
C GLY A 239 0.05 -10.11 11.07
N THR A 240 0.58 -10.13 12.30
CA THR A 240 0.74 -11.34 13.13
C THR A 240 0.07 -11.16 14.49
N GLU A 241 0.11 -12.20 15.33
CA GLU A 241 -0.25 -12.12 16.76
C GLU A 241 0.98 -12.26 17.67
N GLU A 242 2.18 -12.23 17.07
CA GLU A 242 3.44 -12.40 17.79
C GLU A 242 3.86 -11.11 18.50
N ALA A 243 4.76 -11.23 19.47
CA ALA A 243 5.30 -10.05 20.15
C ALA A 243 6.13 -9.19 19.17
N ALA A 244 5.93 -7.88 19.21
CA ALA A 244 6.63 -6.93 18.35
C ALA A 244 7.82 -6.29 19.08
N ALA A 245 8.90 -6.01 18.35
CA ALA A 245 10.02 -5.25 18.89
C ALA A 245 9.59 -3.81 19.19
N ALA A 246 10.08 -3.22 20.28
CA ALA A 246 9.69 -1.86 20.70
C ALA A 246 10.01 -0.75 19.68
N GLY A 247 10.94 -0.99 18.75
CA GLY A 247 11.30 -0.07 17.66
C GLY A 247 10.67 -0.40 16.31
N SER A 248 9.78 -1.40 16.24
CA SER A 248 9.04 -1.74 15.01
C SER A 248 8.01 -0.66 14.67
N ALA A 249 7.59 -0.61 13.39
CA ALA A 249 6.58 0.33 12.93
C ALA A 249 5.28 0.25 13.75
N VAL A 250 4.79 -0.97 14.04
CA VAL A 250 3.56 -1.19 14.82
C VAL A 250 3.69 -0.63 16.25
N ALA A 251 4.84 -0.83 16.91
CA ALA A 251 5.05 -0.38 18.28
C ALA A 251 5.14 1.15 18.36
N LEU A 252 5.85 1.77 17.41
CA LEU A 252 6.02 3.23 17.34
C LEU A 252 4.69 3.92 17.03
N ILE A 253 4.00 3.49 15.97
CA ILE A 253 2.69 4.05 15.57
C ILE A 253 1.65 3.80 16.66
N GLY A 254 1.57 2.58 17.20
CA GLY A 254 0.61 2.25 18.24
C GLY A 254 0.79 3.10 19.51
N THR A 255 2.05 3.37 19.89
CA THR A 255 2.36 4.27 21.02
C THR A 255 1.94 5.71 20.72
N ALA A 256 2.23 6.22 19.52
CA ALA A 256 1.85 7.57 19.13
C ALA A 256 0.32 7.75 19.09
N LEU A 257 -0.41 6.77 18.56
CA LEU A 257 -1.88 6.77 18.53
C LEU A 257 -2.47 6.72 19.94
N ALA A 258 -1.94 5.88 20.83
CA ALA A 258 -2.39 5.83 22.22
C ALA A 258 -2.18 7.17 22.96
N ALA A 259 -1.08 7.88 22.67
CA ALA A 259 -0.82 9.20 23.21
C ALA A 259 -1.74 10.28 22.60
N ALA A 260 -2.04 10.19 21.31
CA ALA A 260 -2.93 11.11 20.62
C ALA A 260 -4.39 10.94 21.06
N PHE A 261 -4.83 9.72 21.39
CA PHE A 261 -6.22 9.41 21.72
C PHE A 261 -6.37 8.82 23.14
N PRO A 262 -6.05 9.56 24.22
CA PRO A 262 -6.03 9.02 25.58
C PRO A 262 -7.41 8.62 26.13
N GLY A 263 -8.50 9.02 25.46
CA GLY A 263 -9.87 8.67 25.81
C GLY A 263 -10.46 7.51 25.01
N GLU A 264 -9.74 7.00 24.01
CA GLU A 264 -10.20 5.99 23.08
C GLU A 264 -9.51 4.64 23.36
N PRO A 265 -10.18 3.50 23.10
CA PRO A 265 -9.53 2.20 23.21
C PRO A 265 -8.55 2.01 22.04
N VAL A 266 -7.26 2.28 22.29
CA VAL A 266 -6.16 1.95 21.39
C VAL A 266 -5.56 0.61 21.82
N THR A 267 -5.77 -0.42 20.99
CA THR A 267 -5.33 -1.79 21.26
C THR A 267 -4.36 -2.29 20.20
N SER A 268 -3.55 -3.28 20.55
CA SER A 268 -2.63 -3.95 19.63
C SER A 268 -2.88 -5.46 19.63
N CYS A 269 -2.73 -6.11 18.47
CA CYS A 269 -2.65 -7.57 18.40
C CYS A 269 -1.28 -8.11 18.82
N ASN A 270 -0.26 -7.25 18.81
CA ASN A 270 1.11 -7.59 19.19
C ASN A 270 1.43 -7.07 20.59
N ASP A 271 2.15 -7.85 21.39
CA ASP A 271 2.71 -7.39 22.66
C ASP A 271 3.97 -6.56 22.43
N TYR A 272 4.05 -5.38 23.06
CA TYR A 272 5.22 -4.51 23.12
C TYR A 272 5.11 -3.57 24.35
N PRO A 273 6.20 -2.95 24.82
CA PRO A 273 6.15 -2.10 26.01
C PRO A 273 5.11 -0.99 25.92
N GLY A 274 4.10 -1.02 26.80
CA GLY A 274 3.02 -0.03 26.83
C GLY A 274 1.79 -0.38 25.99
N ALA A 275 1.81 -1.48 25.23
CA ALA A 275 0.65 -1.95 24.49
C ALA A 275 -0.49 -2.38 25.42
N VAL A 276 -1.73 -2.07 25.00
CA VAL A 276 -2.92 -2.77 25.50
C VAL A 276 -3.21 -3.90 24.51
N VAL A 277 -2.79 -5.11 24.85
CA VAL A 277 -2.92 -6.28 23.96
C VAL A 277 -4.38 -6.75 23.94
N TYR A 278 -5.00 -6.72 22.77
CA TYR A 278 -6.34 -7.24 22.53
C TYR A 278 -6.47 -7.67 21.05
N THR A 279 -6.62 -8.97 20.83
CA THR A 279 -6.69 -9.56 19.49
C THR A 279 -8.04 -9.25 18.83
N ARG A 280 -8.08 -8.19 18.04
CA ARG A 280 -9.23 -7.86 17.18
C ARG A 280 -8.74 -7.41 15.82
N VAL A 281 -9.28 -8.03 14.76
CA VAL A 281 -9.04 -7.67 13.35
C VAL A 281 -7.53 -7.52 13.04
N CYS A 282 -6.75 -8.55 13.38
CA CYS A 282 -5.28 -8.48 13.43
C CYS A 282 -4.57 -8.50 12.06
N GLY A 283 -5.30 -8.41 10.95
CA GLY A 283 -4.71 -8.44 9.61
C GLY A 283 -3.97 -9.74 9.26
N THR A 284 -4.15 -10.84 10.01
CA THR A 284 -3.45 -12.12 9.79
C THR A 284 -3.82 -12.82 8.48
N THR A 285 -4.92 -12.37 7.85
CA THR A 285 -5.36 -12.78 6.51
C THR A 285 -5.04 -11.77 5.42
N ASN A 286 -4.46 -10.62 5.76
CA ASN A 286 -4.14 -9.60 4.78
C ASN A 286 -2.97 -10.06 3.89
N THR A 287 -3.20 -10.08 2.58
CA THR A 287 -2.23 -10.62 1.61
C THR A 287 -0.97 -9.76 1.52
N GLN A 288 -1.11 -8.43 1.61
CA GLN A 288 0.02 -7.50 1.60
C GLN A 288 0.90 -7.68 2.85
N GLY A 289 0.28 -7.81 4.02
CA GLY A 289 0.98 -8.07 5.27
C GLY A 289 1.72 -9.41 5.27
N ARG A 290 1.08 -10.48 4.76
CA ARG A 290 1.72 -11.78 4.61
C ARG A 290 2.92 -11.73 3.67
N TYR A 291 2.82 -11.02 2.54
CA TYR A 291 3.95 -10.79 1.64
C TYR A 291 5.12 -10.10 2.35
N LEU A 292 4.88 -8.95 2.98
CA LEU A 292 5.90 -8.19 3.70
C LEU A 292 6.52 -8.93 4.88
N ASN A 293 5.80 -9.88 5.45
CA ASN A 293 6.26 -10.74 6.54
C ASN A 293 6.88 -12.05 6.03
N ASN A 294 7.17 -12.16 4.72
CA ASN A 294 7.82 -13.30 4.08
C ASN A 294 7.06 -14.64 4.25
N ALA A 295 5.72 -14.61 4.25
CA ALA A 295 4.95 -15.84 4.12
C ALA A 295 5.32 -16.56 2.81
N ALA A 296 5.49 -17.87 2.84
CA ALA A 296 5.90 -18.63 1.65
C ALA A 296 4.83 -18.58 0.54
N GLU A 297 3.55 -18.59 0.92
CA GLU A 297 2.41 -18.40 0.02
C GLU A 297 1.43 -17.36 0.60
N PRO A 298 1.61 -16.06 0.32
CA PRO A 298 0.82 -14.97 0.93
C PRO A 298 -0.70 -15.10 0.78
N CYS A 299 -1.17 -15.77 -0.26
CA CYS A 299 -2.60 -16.01 -0.43
C CYS A 299 -3.16 -17.03 0.57
N THR A 300 -2.40 -18.04 0.96
CA THR A 300 -2.94 -19.19 1.71
C THR A 300 -2.31 -19.40 3.08
N GLU A 301 -1.11 -18.90 3.31
CA GLU A 301 -0.33 -19.14 4.52
C GLU A 301 -0.14 -17.86 5.32
N ALA A 302 -0.30 -17.95 6.64
CA ALA A 302 0.08 -16.87 7.55
C ALA A 302 1.61 -16.78 7.65
N ALA A 303 2.13 -15.60 7.97
CA ALA A 303 3.54 -15.45 8.28
C ALA A 303 3.85 -15.92 9.71
N ASP A 304 4.98 -16.60 9.89
CA ASP A 304 5.44 -17.07 11.21
C ASP A 304 6.02 -15.94 12.07
N SER A 305 6.42 -14.82 11.46
CA SER A 305 7.01 -13.67 12.14
C SER A 305 6.84 -12.40 11.33
N ALA A 306 6.76 -11.25 12.01
CA ALA A 306 6.71 -9.97 11.32
C ALA A 306 8.11 -9.49 10.85
N SER A 307 8.17 -8.81 9.71
CA SER A 307 9.38 -8.10 9.26
C SER A 307 9.60 -6.78 9.99
N GLY A 308 8.58 -6.29 10.69
CA GLY A 308 8.58 -4.99 11.38
C GLY A 308 8.23 -3.80 10.49
N ARG A 309 7.87 -4.04 9.21
CA ARG A 309 7.57 -3.00 8.21
C ARG A 309 6.09 -2.84 7.88
N PHE A 310 5.29 -3.88 8.03
CA PHE A 310 3.85 -3.82 7.76
C PHE A 310 3.08 -3.37 8.99
N VAL A 311 2.06 -2.54 8.79
CA VAL A 311 1.10 -2.13 9.83
C VAL A 311 -0.31 -2.19 9.26
N HIS A 312 -1.16 -2.99 9.90
CA HIS A 312 -2.60 -3.05 9.69
C HIS A 312 -3.29 -2.15 10.72
N LEU A 313 -3.93 -1.08 10.28
CA LEU A 313 -4.58 -0.10 11.15
C LEU A 313 -6.09 -0.10 10.94
N GLU A 314 -6.82 -0.59 11.93
CA GLU A 314 -8.28 -0.66 11.96
C GLU A 314 -8.83 0.44 12.86
N GLN A 315 -9.78 1.21 12.34
CA GLN A 315 -10.26 2.41 13.02
C GLN A 315 -11.79 2.48 13.04
N SER A 316 -12.34 2.90 14.17
CA SER A 316 -13.76 3.23 14.26
C SER A 316 -14.12 4.38 13.31
N ALA A 317 -15.42 4.55 13.03
CA ALA A 317 -15.89 5.69 12.25
C ALA A 317 -15.56 7.05 12.91
N ALA A 318 -15.53 7.12 14.24
CA ALA A 318 -15.22 8.33 14.99
C ALA A 318 -13.73 8.72 14.88
N ILE A 319 -12.82 7.74 14.86
CA ILE A 319 -11.39 8.00 14.65
C ILE A 319 -11.11 8.46 13.22
N ARG A 320 -11.76 7.85 12.22
CA ARG A 320 -11.60 8.25 10.81
C ARG A 320 -12.08 9.68 10.50
N GLN A 321 -12.90 10.28 11.37
CA GLN A 321 -13.27 11.70 11.26
C GLN A 321 -12.22 12.64 11.89
N GLN A 322 -11.26 12.10 12.63
CA GLN A 322 -10.16 12.83 13.27
C GLN A 322 -8.87 12.67 12.46
N THR A 323 -8.98 12.77 11.13
CA THR A 323 -7.87 12.55 10.18
C THR A 323 -6.61 13.32 10.55
N GLU A 324 -6.72 14.62 10.82
CA GLU A 324 -5.57 15.47 11.17
C GLU A 324 -4.80 14.92 12.38
N GLN A 325 -5.51 14.44 13.40
CA GLN A 325 -4.89 13.91 14.62
C GLN A 325 -4.21 12.55 14.38
N VAL A 326 -4.79 11.70 13.51
CA VAL A 326 -4.12 10.46 13.07
C VAL A 326 -2.87 10.78 12.28
N VAL A 327 -2.94 11.72 11.34
CA VAL A 327 -1.79 12.17 10.53
C VAL A 327 -0.69 12.74 11.43
N GLN A 328 -1.01 13.59 12.41
CA GLN A 328 -0.05 14.12 13.38
C GLN A 328 0.61 13.02 14.22
N ALA A 329 -0.14 11.99 14.62
CA ALA A 329 0.42 10.85 15.34
C ALA A 329 1.43 10.09 14.48
N LEU A 330 1.10 9.83 13.21
CA LEU A 330 2.01 9.20 12.25
C LEU A 330 3.25 10.06 12.00
N ASP A 331 3.08 11.35 11.78
CA ASP A 331 4.17 12.31 11.54
C ASP A 331 5.25 12.27 12.64
N SER A 332 4.80 12.14 13.89
CA SER A 332 5.66 12.17 15.07
C SER A 332 6.64 10.99 15.20
N VAL A 333 6.42 9.91 14.44
CA VAL A 333 7.20 8.67 14.52
C VAL A 333 7.78 8.19 13.19
N LEU A 334 7.29 8.71 12.07
CA LEU A 334 7.81 8.36 10.76
C LEU A 334 9.31 8.73 10.66
N PRO A 335 10.14 7.84 10.08
CA PRO A 335 11.57 8.10 9.90
C PRO A 335 11.87 9.31 9.01
#